data_AF-A0A5C6XDK9-F1
#
_entry.id   AF-A0A5C6XDK9-F1
#
_cell.length_a   1.000
_cell.length_b   1.000
_cell.length_c   1.000
_cell.angle_alpha   90.00
_cell.angle_beta   90.00
_cell.angle_gamma   90.00
#
_symmetry.space_group_name_H-M   'P 1'
#
loop_
_entity.id
_entity.type
_entity.pdbx_description
1 polymer ?
#
loop_
_entity_poly.entity_id
_entity_poly.type
_entity_poly.pdbx_seq_one_letter_code
_entity_poly.pdbx_strand_id
1 'polypeptide(L)'
;MLIANYLPLILLVLVAVAVVGGIIFAAEFFGPKNPTREKLMPYESGSDPLSEPQASRFSVKFYMVAISFILFDLETVFVIPWAMSWRESAAMGHGFYSFAVMALFLAILTIGLVYEWSQGGLEWD
;
A
#
# COMPACT_ATOMS: atom_id res chain seq x y z
N MET A 1 23.72 15.04 2.86
CA MET A 1 22.86 15.25 1.66
C MET A 1 22.33 16.68 1.70
N LEU A 2 22.47 17.44 0.62
CA LEU A 2 21.90 18.79 0.54
C LEU A 2 20.39 18.67 0.27
N ILE A 3 19.58 19.42 1.01
CA ILE A 3 18.12 19.53 0.80
C ILE A 3 17.78 19.91 -0.65
N ALA A 4 18.67 20.64 -1.32
CA ALA A 4 18.56 21.00 -2.72
C ALA A 4 18.37 19.79 -3.66
N ASN A 5 18.86 18.60 -3.31
CA ASN A 5 18.72 17.40 -4.14
C ASN A 5 17.29 16.85 -4.16
N TYR A 6 16.43 17.23 -3.21
CA TYR A 6 15.02 16.86 -3.18
C TYR A 6 14.12 17.85 -3.94
N LEU A 7 14.66 19.01 -4.34
CA LEU A 7 13.90 20.03 -5.05
C LEU A 7 13.28 19.50 -6.36
N PRO A 8 13.98 18.72 -7.20
CA PRO A 8 13.37 18.15 -8.42
C PRO A 8 12.21 17.21 -8.12
N LEU A 9 12.30 16.42 -7.04
CA LEU A 9 11.23 15.51 -6.63
C LEU A 9 9.98 16.27 -6.19
N ILE A 10 10.15 17.31 -5.37
CA ILE A 10 9.05 18.15 -4.90
C ILE A 10 8.38 18.86 -6.09
N LEU A 11 9.18 19.42 -7.01
CA LEU A 11 8.64 20.06 -8.21
C LEU A 11 7.87 19.07 -9.09
N LEU A 12 8.36 17.83 -9.25
CA LEU A 12 7.66 16.80 -9.99
C LEU A 12 6.30 16.48 -9.37
N VAL A 13 6.24 16.30 -8.05
CA VAL A 13 4.97 16.04 -7.34
C VAL A 13 4.02 17.23 -7.50
N LEU A 14 4.51 18.46 -7.35
CA LEU A 14 3.70 19.67 -7.52
C LEU A 14 3.13 19.78 -8.93
N VAL A 15 3.94 19.54 -9.97
CA VAL A 15 3.48 19.57 -11.36
C VAL A 15 2.46 18.46 -11.60
N ALA A 16 2.69 17.24 -11.11
CA ALA A 16 1.75 16.13 -11.24
C ALA A 16 0.38 16.47 -10.61
N VAL A 17 0.39 17.00 -9.38
CA VAL A 17 -0.83 17.43 -8.68
C VAL A 17 -1.50 18.59 -9.42
N ALA A 18 -0.74 19.58 -9.90
CA ALA A 18 -1.27 20.71 -10.65
C ALA A 18 -1.92 20.29 -11.98
N VAL A 19 -1.32 19.34 -12.69
CA VAL A 19 -1.87 18.80 -13.93
C VAL A 19 -3.16 18.02 -13.66
N VAL A 20 -3.14 17.07 -12.72
CA VAL A 20 -4.34 16.28 -12.38
C VAL A 20 -5.46 17.19 -11.85
N GLY A 21 -5.12 18.09 -10.94
CA GLY A 21 -6.07 19.08 -10.41
C GLY A 21 -6.60 20.01 -11.49
N GLY A 22 -5.75 20.46 -12.41
CA GLY A 22 -6.14 21.30 -13.53
C GLY A 22 -7.08 20.60 -14.51
N ILE A 23 -6.85 19.31 -14.79
CA ILE A 23 -7.74 18.50 -15.63
C ILE A 23 -9.10 18.31 -14.95
N ILE A 24 -9.13 17.95 -13.66
CA ILE A 24 -10.39 17.79 -12.90
C ILE A 24 -11.15 19.12 -12.86
N PHE A 25 -10.44 20.22 -12.57
CA PHE A 25 -11.03 21.56 -12.56
C PHE A 25 -11.60 21.96 -13.92
N ALA A 26 -10.85 21.72 -15.01
CA ALA A 26 -11.32 21.99 -16.36
C ALA A 26 -12.53 21.13 -16.72
N ALA A 27 -12.55 19.85 -16.35
CA ALA A 27 -13.69 18.97 -16.59
C ALA A 27 -14.95 19.46 -15.87
N GLU A 28 -14.83 19.90 -14.61
CA GLU A 28 -15.95 20.45 -13.84
C GLU A 28 -16.40 21.85 -14.31
N PHE A 29 -15.45 22.67 -14.77
CA PHE A 29 -15.73 24.04 -15.21
C PHE A 29 -16.34 24.09 -16.62
N PHE A 30 -15.81 23.32 -17.56
CA PHE A 30 -16.27 23.27 -18.96
C PHE A 30 -17.30 22.17 -19.22
N GLY A 31 -17.52 21.25 -18.28
CA GLY A 31 -18.48 20.15 -18.40
C GLY A 31 -19.94 20.62 -18.42
N PRO A 32 -20.84 19.98 -19.21
CA PRO A 32 -22.27 20.26 -19.18
C PRO A 32 -22.90 19.93 -17.83
N LYS A 33 -23.48 20.94 -17.17
CA LYS A 33 -24.11 20.79 -15.84
C LYS A 33 -25.59 20.41 -15.96
N ASN A 34 -25.85 19.14 -16.27
CA ASN A 34 -27.21 18.61 -16.39
C ASN A 34 -27.45 17.42 -15.43
N PRO A 35 -27.42 17.66 -14.09
CA PRO A 35 -27.75 16.64 -13.11
C PRO A 35 -29.23 16.28 -13.21
N THR A 36 -29.53 15.01 -13.39
CA THR A 36 -30.89 14.46 -13.25
C THR A 36 -30.87 13.42 -12.14
N ARG A 37 -32.03 13.14 -11.54
CA ARG A 37 -32.14 12.15 -10.47
C ARG A 37 -31.52 10.83 -10.90
N GLU A 38 -31.84 10.37 -12.11
CA GLU A 38 -31.38 9.11 -12.69
C GLU A 38 -29.87 9.04 -12.89
N LYS A 39 -29.22 10.14 -13.30
CA LYS A 39 -27.76 10.20 -13.46
C LYS A 39 -27.00 10.17 -12.13
N LEU A 40 -27.66 10.57 -11.04
CA LEU A 40 -27.07 10.63 -9.70
C LEU A 40 -27.39 9.39 -8.86
N MET A 41 -28.27 8.50 -9.34
CA MET A 41 -28.56 7.25 -8.64
C MET A 41 -27.38 6.27 -8.78
N PRO A 42 -26.98 5.58 -7.70
CA PRO A 42 -26.06 4.46 -7.79
C PRO A 42 -26.49 3.44 -8.85
N TYR A 43 -25.52 2.92 -9.59
CA TYR A 43 -25.79 1.99 -10.67
C TYR A 43 -26.15 0.60 -10.14
N GLU A 44 -27.37 0.14 -10.43
CA GLU A 44 -27.81 -1.23 -10.16
C GLU A 44 -28.62 -1.78 -11.36
N SER A 45 -28.08 -1.67 -12.59
CA SER A 45 -28.71 -2.19 -13.83
C SER A 45 -30.18 -1.79 -14.05
N GLY A 46 -30.59 -0.60 -13.59
CA GLY A 46 -31.94 -0.07 -13.77
C GLY A 46 -32.95 -0.42 -12.68
N SER A 47 -32.56 -1.14 -11.63
CA SER A 47 -33.34 -1.21 -10.39
C SER A 47 -33.05 -0.02 -9.48
N ASP A 48 -34.03 0.34 -8.64
CA ASP A 48 -33.79 1.29 -7.56
C ASP A 48 -32.68 0.73 -6.65
N PRO A 49 -31.63 1.52 -6.37
CA PRO A 49 -30.52 1.04 -5.59
C PRO A 49 -30.98 0.63 -4.21
N LEU A 50 -30.52 -0.54 -3.73
CA LEU A 50 -30.79 -0.99 -2.37
C LEU A 50 -30.43 0.13 -1.38
N SER A 51 -31.45 0.67 -0.68
CA SER A 51 -31.29 1.75 0.31
C SER A 51 -30.46 1.34 1.52
N GLU A 52 -30.24 0.04 1.67
CA GLU A 52 -29.31 -0.55 2.62
C GLU A 52 -28.12 -1.14 1.85
N PRO A 53 -27.09 -0.34 1.52
CA PRO A 53 -25.79 -0.95 1.48
C PRO A 53 -25.56 -1.50 2.89
N GLN A 54 -25.45 -2.82 3.02
CA GLN A 54 -24.55 -3.42 4.01
C GLN A 54 -25.04 -3.53 5.47
N ALA A 55 -26.12 -4.28 5.71
CA ALA A 55 -26.26 -4.96 7.02
C ALA A 55 -25.29 -6.16 7.17
N SER A 56 -24.64 -6.60 6.08
CA SER A 56 -23.65 -7.67 6.10
C SER A 56 -22.24 -7.11 6.31
N ARG A 57 -21.50 -7.73 7.24
CA ARG A 57 -20.07 -7.44 7.40
C ARG A 57 -19.34 -7.91 6.16
N PHE A 58 -18.45 -7.06 5.62
CA PHE A 58 -17.50 -7.49 4.60
C PHE A 58 -16.67 -8.67 5.10
N SER A 59 -16.19 -9.48 4.14
CA SER A 59 -15.36 -10.64 4.45
C SER A 59 -14.12 -10.25 5.28
N VAL A 60 -13.86 -10.99 6.35
CA VAL A 60 -12.67 -10.82 7.20
C VAL A 60 -11.37 -11.07 6.43
N LYS A 61 -11.44 -11.71 5.26
CA LYS A 61 -10.29 -11.97 4.37
C LYS A 61 -9.50 -10.70 4.02
N PHE A 62 -10.18 -9.56 3.79
CA PHE A 62 -9.50 -8.29 3.53
C PHE A 62 -8.66 -7.80 4.72
N TYR A 63 -9.15 -8.05 5.94
CA TYR A 63 -8.45 -7.70 7.16
C TYR A 63 -7.21 -8.58 7.38
N MET A 64 -7.32 -9.89 7.11
CA MET A 64 -6.17 -10.81 7.19
C MET A 64 -5.05 -10.33 6.25
N VAL A 65 -5.36 -10.12 4.96
CA VAL A 65 -4.38 -9.63 3.98
C VAL A 65 -3.78 -8.27 4.36
N ALA A 66 -4.57 -7.35 4.91
CA ALA A 66 -4.06 -6.06 5.36
C ALA A 66 -3.05 -6.18 6.51
N ILE A 67 -3.29 -7.07 7.47
CA ILE A 67 -2.35 -7.33 8.55
C ILE A 67 -1.08 -7.99 8.03
N SER A 68 -1.19 -9.02 7.17
CA SER A 68 -0.01 -9.65 6.59
C SER A 68 0.83 -8.61 5.83
N PHE A 69 0.18 -7.74 5.04
CA PHE A 69 0.86 -6.64 4.33
C PHE A 69 1.61 -5.71 5.27
N ILE A 70 1.00 -5.28 6.39
CA ILE A 70 1.67 -4.43 7.39
C ILE A 70 2.90 -5.14 7.98
N LEU A 71 2.81 -6.44 8.24
CA LEU A 71 3.93 -7.22 8.76
C LEU A 71 5.08 -7.33 7.74
N PHE A 72 4.77 -7.56 6.45
CA PHE A 72 5.79 -7.55 5.38
C PHE A 72 6.39 -6.18 5.15
N ASP A 73 5.58 -5.12 5.20
CA ASP A 73 6.11 -3.76 5.05
C ASP A 73 7.09 -3.46 6.18
N LEU A 74 6.73 -3.84 7.42
CA LEU A 74 7.62 -3.75 8.58
C LEU A 74 8.90 -4.59 8.40
N GLU A 75 8.84 -5.78 7.80
CA GLU A 75 10.03 -6.56 7.46
C GLU A 75 11.00 -5.74 6.59
N THR A 76 10.50 -5.11 5.52
CA THR A 76 11.35 -4.33 4.60
C THR A 76 11.98 -3.11 5.27
N VAL A 77 11.26 -2.48 6.22
CA VAL A 77 11.78 -1.36 7.03
C VAL A 77 13.03 -1.77 7.83
N PHE A 78 13.16 -3.03 8.25
CA PHE A 78 14.37 -3.54 8.90
C PHE A 78 15.43 -4.06 7.92
N VAL A 79 15.02 -4.69 6.83
CA VAL A 79 15.94 -5.28 5.84
C VAL A 79 16.72 -4.20 5.08
N ILE A 80 16.09 -3.08 4.69
CA ILE A 80 16.73 -2.04 3.88
C ILE A 80 17.92 -1.38 4.62
N PRO A 81 17.77 -0.85 5.86
CA PRO A 81 18.89 -0.25 6.58
C PRO A 81 20.01 -1.25 6.88
N TRP A 82 19.66 -2.50 7.19
CA TRP A 82 20.64 -3.57 7.36
C TRP A 82 21.43 -3.83 6.08
N ALA A 83 20.77 -3.94 4.93
CA ALA A 83 21.41 -4.18 3.65
C ALA A 83 22.37 -3.03 3.28
N MET A 84 22.00 -1.79 3.59
CA MET A 84 22.85 -0.61 3.37
C MET A 84 24.09 -0.59 4.28
N SER A 85 23.98 -1.04 5.53
CA SER A 85 25.07 -1.05 6.53
C SER A 85 25.88 -2.35 6.58
N TRP A 86 25.53 -3.35 5.77
CA TRP A 86 26.16 -4.66 5.72
C TRP A 86 27.68 -4.60 5.51
N ARG A 87 28.14 -3.79 4.53
CA ARG A 87 29.56 -3.68 4.19
C ARG A 87 30.40 -3.12 5.33
N GLU A 88 29.84 -2.16 6.07
CA GLU A 88 30.49 -1.54 7.23
C GLU A 88 30.58 -2.55 8.38
N SER A 89 29.49 -3.28 8.65
CA SER A 89 29.44 -4.34 9.66
C SER A 89 30.43 -5.47 9.35
N ALA A 90 30.56 -5.85 8.08
CA ALA A 90 31.53 -6.84 7.63
C ALA A 90 32.98 -6.37 7.81
N ALA A 91 33.27 -5.11 7.48
CA ALA A 91 34.59 -4.51 7.66
C ALA A 91 35.03 -4.44 9.14
N MET A 92 34.08 -4.29 10.07
CA MET A 92 34.34 -4.31 11.52
C MET A 92 34.49 -5.73 12.10
N GLY A 93 34.44 -6.79 11.28
CA GLY A 93 34.54 -8.18 11.72
C GLY A 93 33.24 -8.80 12.22
N HIS A 94 32.13 -8.06 12.19
CA HIS A 94 30.80 -8.51 12.64
C HIS A 94 29.90 -9.03 11.51
N GLY A 95 30.43 -9.21 10.29
CA GLY A 95 29.65 -9.62 9.12
C GLY A 95 28.82 -10.88 9.38
N PHE A 96 29.48 -11.98 9.75
CA PHE A 96 28.77 -13.25 9.97
C PHE A 96 27.67 -13.15 11.04
N TYR A 97 27.93 -12.44 12.14
CA TYR A 97 26.94 -12.21 13.19
C TYR A 97 25.74 -11.40 12.68
N SER A 98 25.99 -10.29 12.00
CA SER A 98 24.94 -9.45 11.41
C SER A 98 24.08 -10.23 10.41
N PHE A 99 24.68 -11.14 9.64
CA PHE A 99 23.96 -11.99 8.70
C PHE A 99 23.13 -13.04 9.41
N ALA A 100 23.70 -13.72 10.40
CA ALA A 100 22.99 -14.73 11.16
C ALA A 100 21.75 -14.13 11.85
N VAL A 101 21.88 -12.93 12.43
CA VAL A 101 20.75 -12.21 13.05
C VAL A 101 19.68 -11.86 12.01
N MET A 102 20.05 -11.32 10.86
CA MET A 102 19.07 -10.98 9.82
C MET A 102 18.43 -12.23 9.20
N ALA A 103 19.20 -13.28 8.96
CA ALA A 103 18.68 -14.55 8.47
C ALA A 103 17.68 -15.16 9.45
N LEU A 104 17.95 -15.08 10.76
CA LEU A 104 17.02 -15.51 11.80
C LEU A 104 15.75 -14.66 11.81
N PHE A 105 15.88 -13.33 11.72
CA PHE A 105 14.74 -12.41 11.65
C PHE A 105 13.82 -12.73 10.45
N LEU A 106 14.40 -12.88 9.26
CA LEU A 106 13.68 -13.26 8.04
C LEU A 106 13.04 -14.64 8.17
N ALA A 107 13.75 -15.62 8.74
CA ALA A 107 13.22 -16.96 8.93
C ALA A 107 11.98 -16.96 9.84
N ILE A 108 12.00 -16.21 10.94
CA ILE A 108 10.87 -16.11 11.88
C ILE A 108 9.63 -15.56 11.17
N LEU A 109 9.77 -14.46 10.43
CA LEU A 109 8.65 -13.84 9.72
C LEU A 109 8.15 -14.72 8.56
N THR A 110 9.06 -15.36 7.83
CA THR A 110 8.72 -16.33 6.77
C THR A 110 7.96 -17.53 7.34
N ILE A 111 8.34 -18.04 8.51
CA ILE A 111 7.59 -19.12 9.18
C ILE A 111 6.18 -18.64 9.55
N GLY A 112 6.03 -17.41 10.04
CA GLY A 112 4.73 -16.80 10.30
C GLY A 112 3.85 -16.74 9.05
N LEU A 113 4.42 -16.33 7.91
CA LEU A 113 3.73 -16.32 6.62
C LEU A 113 3.30 -17.72 6.18
N VAL A 114 4.21 -18.69 6.24
CA VAL A 114 3.91 -20.07 5.84
C VAL A 114 2.80 -20.65 6.72
N TYR A 115 2.81 -20.32 8.02
CA TYR A 115 1.74 -20.71 8.92
C TYR A 115 0.40 -20.07 8.52
N GLU A 116 0.36 -18.75 8.31
CA GLU A 116 -0.85 -18.06 7.86
C GLU A 116 -1.42 -18.64 6.57
N TRP A 117 -0.55 -18.92 5.58
CA TRP A 117 -0.95 -19.56 4.34
C TRP A 117 -1.53 -20.95 4.61
N SER A 118 -0.87 -21.78 5.43
CA SER A 118 -1.37 -23.12 5.76
C SER A 118 -2.73 -23.11 6.47
N GLN A 119 -3.10 -22.01 7.13
CA GLN A 119 -4.40 -21.82 7.79
C GLN A 119 -5.46 -21.21 6.86
N GLY A 120 -5.16 -21.04 5.57
CA GLY A 120 -6.10 -20.46 4.59
C GLY A 120 -6.29 -18.95 4.74
N GLY A 121 -5.42 -18.24 5.47
CA GLY A 121 -5.49 -16.78 5.64
C GLY A 121 -5.35 -16.00 4.32
N LEU A 122 -4.75 -16.64 3.32
CA LEU A 122 -4.51 -16.12 1.98
C LEU A 122 -5.39 -16.79 0.89
N GLU A 123 -6.38 -17.60 1.26
CA GLU A 123 -7.24 -18.30 0.30
C GLU A 123 -8.45 -17.47 -0.14
N TRP A 124 -8.64 -17.36 -1.47
CA TRP A 124 -9.66 -16.53 -2.12
C TRP A 124 -10.65 -17.38 -2.92
N ASP A 125 -11.35 -18.29 -2.23
CA ASP A 125 -12.59 -18.92 -2.71
C ASP A 125 -13.84 -18.29 -2.04
#